data_AF-A0A2D8B9C1-F1
#
_entry.id   AF-A0A2D8B9C1-F1
#
_cell.length_a   1.000
_cell.length_b   1.000
_cell.length_c   1.000
_cell.angle_alpha   90.00
_cell.angle_beta   90.00
_cell.angle_gamma   90.00
#
_symmetry.space_group_name_H-M   'P 1'
#
loop_
_entity.id
_entity.type
_entity.pdbx_description
1 polymer ?
#
loop_
_entity_poly.entity_id
_entity_poly.type
_entity_poly.pdbx_seq_one_letter_code
_entity_poly.pdbx_strand_id
1 'polypeptide(L)'
;HLPVSIMNFVEGTRFTPAKHASQGSTYRHLLRPKAGGAAFVLGAMGDALDGVLDVTVHYDRAQPSLADLFADRIRTVRVRVVERSIPEGFVGADYEGDRDYRRRFQAWLNGIWLEKDACLEAWGDSHAKPPA
;
A
#
# COMPACT_ATOMS: atom_id res chain seq x y z
N HIS A 1 -16.18 -22.35 8.54
CA HIS A 1 -15.60 -21.00 8.42
C HIS A 1 -15.67 -20.57 6.97
N LEU A 2 -16.30 -19.43 6.68
CA LEU A 2 -16.17 -18.76 5.38
C LEU A 2 -15.08 -17.70 5.54
N PRO A 3 -14.02 -17.70 4.72
CA PRO A 3 -12.97 -16.69 4.83
C PRO A 3 -13.56 -15.32 4.49
N VAL A 4 -13.30 -14.34 5.34
CA VAL A 4 -13.65 -12.94 5.10
C VAL A 4 -12.35 -12.19 4.78
N SER A 5 -12.40 -11.31 3.77
CA SER A 5 -11.28 -10.45 3.44
C SER A 5 -11.75 -9.02 3.30
N ILE A 6 -11.04 -8.10 3.96
CA ILE A 6 -11.30 -6.67 3.88
C ILE A 6 -10.17 -6.04 3.09
N MET A 7 -10.50 -5.42 1.97
CA MET A 7 -9.52 -4.75 1.12
C MET A 7 -9.45 -3.28 1.48
N ASN A 8 -8.24 -2.79 1.74
CA ASN A 8 -8.00 -1.37 1.98
C ASN A 8 -6.97 -0.81 0.97
N PHE A 9 -7.37 0.24 0.26
CA PHE A 9 -6.48 1.01 -0.60
C PHE A 9 -5.90 2.17 0.19
N VAL A 10 -4.82 1.92 0.91
CA VAL A 10 -4.20 2.91 1.81
C VAL A 10 -3.72 4.16 1.07
N GLU A 11 -3.37 4.08 -0.22
CA GLU A 11 -3.05 5.24 -1.06
C GLU A 11 -4.26 6.19 -1.23
N GLY A 12 -5.47 5.66 -1.10
CA GLY A 12 -6.75 6.34 -1.13
C GLY A 12 -7.22 6.76 -2.52
N THR A 13 -6.31 7.11 -3.44
CA THR A 13 -6.63 7.42 -4.83
C THR A 13 -5.51 6.98 -5.74
N ARG A 14 -5.76 6.93 -7.06
CA ARG A 14 -4.71 6.69 -8.05
C ARG A 14 -3.61 7.77 -7.98
N PHE A 15 -2.37 7.30 -8.02
CA PHE A 15 -1.16 8.12 -8.21
C PHE A 15 -1.28 9.02 -9.43
N THR A 16 -0.91 10.28 -9.28
CA THR A 16 -0.58 11.16 -10.41
C THR A 16 0.62 12.03 -10.01
N PRO A 17 1.48 12.44 -10.97
CA PRO A 17 2.61 13.33 -10.66
C PRO A 17 2.17 14.61 -9.94
N ALA A 18 1.02 15.18 -10.32
CA ALA A 18 0.46 16.37 -9.68
C ALA A 18 0.07 16.15 -8.22
N LYS A 19 -0.55 15.01 -7.88
CA LYS A 19 -0.90 14.67 -6.48
C LYS A 19 0.34 14.36 -5.64
N HIS A 20 1.33 13.73 -6.24
CA HIS A 20 2.58 13.42 -5.56
C HIS A 20 3.35 14.70 -5.23
N ALA A 21 3.51 15.59 -6.22
CA ALA A 21 4.16 16.88 -6.05
C ALA A 21 3.45 17.77 -5.02
N SER A 22 2.11 17.79 -4.99
CA SER A 22 1.36 18.64 -4.06
C SER A 22 1.46 18.19 -2.59
N GLN A 23 1.85 16.94 -2.33
CA GLN A 23 1.94 16.41 -0.97
C GLN A 23 3.28 16.71 -0.30
N GLY A 24 4.34 17.04 -1.04
CA GLY A 24 5.70 17.11 -0.48
C GLY A 24 6.09 15.81 0.21
N SER A 25 5.77 14.68 -0.43
CA SER A 25 6.00 13.33 0.11
C SER A 25 7.49 13.00 0.18
N THR A 26 7.92 12.29 1.22
CA THR A 26 9.28 11.71 1.29
C THR A 26 9.41 10.43 0.47
N TYR A 27 8.28 9.80 0.13
CA TYR A 27 8.23 8.63 -0.73
C TYR A 27 8.38 9.05 -2.19
N ARG A 28 9.22 8.38 -2.97
CA ARG A 28 9.50 8.76 -4.36
C ARG A 28 8.45 8.24 -5.34
N HIS A 29 7.88 7.08 -5.06
CA HIS A 29 6.98 6.33 -5.96
C HIS A 29 5.55 6.22 -5.44
N LEU A 30 5.29 6.68 -4.21
CA LEU A 30 4.00 6.53 -3.54
C LEU A 30 3.43 7.87 -3.05
N LEU A 31 2.09 7.99 -3.07
CA LEU A 31 1.40 9.02 -2.30
C LEU A 31 1.50 8.72 -0.81
N ARG A 32 1.30 9.73 0.04
CA ARG A 32 1.25 9.54 1.50
C ARG A 32 0.12 8.57 1.90
N PRO A 33 0.36 7.61 2.80
CA PRO A 33 -0.65 6.63 3.20
C PRO A 33 -1.76 7.26 4.03
N LYS A 34 -2.99 6.80 3.82
CA LYS A 34 -4.17 7.14 4.63
C LYS A 34 -4.43 6.04 5.65
N ALA A 35 -3.96 6.25 6.88
CA ALA A 35 -4.02 5.26 7.95
C ALA A 35 -5.44 4.96 8.48
N GLY A 36 -6.36 5.94 8.45
CA GLY A 36 -7.63 5.86 9.20
C GLY A 36 -8.48 4.63 8.91
N GLY A 37 -8.71 4.29 7.64
CA GLY A 37 -9.53 3.13 7.30
C GLY A 37 -8.89 1.79 7.70
N ALA A 38 -7.56 1.67 7.58
CA ALA A 38 -6.87 0.44 7.96
C ALA A 38 -6.84 0.28 9.49
N ALA A 39 -6.62 1.38 10.22
CA ALA A 39 -6.65 1.39 11.68
C ALA A 39 -8.04 1.07 12.23
N PHE A 40 -9.10 1.60 11.60
CA PHE A 40 -10.48 1.29 11.96
C PHE A 40 -10.79 -0.20 11.83
N VAL A 41 -10.42 -0.81 10.69
CA VAL A 41 -10.65 -2.24 10.47
C VAL A 41 -9.90 -3.09 11.50
N LEU A 42 -8.63 -2.78 11.76
CA LEU A 42 -7.84 -3.54 12.74
C LEU A 42 -8.34 -3.35 14.18
N GLY A 43 -8.78 -2.14 14.54
CA GLY A 43 -9.38 -1.87 15.84
C GLY A 43 -10.72 -2.59 16.04
N ALA A 44 -11.60 -2.57 15.02
CA ALA A 44 -12.95 -3.13 15.12
C ALA A 44 -13.02 -4.65 14.92
N MET A 45 -12.10 -5.23 14.14
CA MET A 45 -12.18 -6.63 13.69
C MET A 45 -10.89 -7.43 13.90
N GLY A 46 -9.90 -6.89 14.60
CA GLY A 46 -8.59 -7.55 14.74
C GLY A 46 -8.65 -8.98 15.28
N ASP A 47 -9.57 -9.29 16.21
CA ASP A 47 -9.75 -10.65 16.76
C ASP A 47 -10.30 -11.66 15.74
N ALA A 48 -10.93 -11.17 14.66
CA ALA A 48 -11.48 -11.98 13.58
C ALA A 48 -10.55 -12.05 12.36
N LEU A 49 -9.38 -11.40 12.41
CA LEU A 49 -8.42 -11.35 11.32
C LEU A 49 -7.21 -12.22 11.64
N ASP A 50 -6.91 -13.18 10.77
CA ASP A 50 -5.73 -14.06 10.91
C ASP A 50 -4.41 -13.31 10.63
N GLY A 51 -4.46 -12.21 9.85
CA GLY A 51 -3.27 -11.45 9.49
C GLY A 51 -3.57 -10.32 8.48
N VAL A 52 -2.51 -9.64 8.06
CA VAL A 52 -2.58 -8.58 7.05
C VAL A 52 -1.81 -9.00 5.80
N LEU A 53 -2.50 -9.02 4.65
CA LEU A 53 -1.85 -9.17 3.36
C LEU A 53 -1.46 -7.80 2.80
N ASP A 54 -0.17 -7.53 2.86
CA ASP A 54 0.47 -6.35 2.28
C ASP A 54 0.73 -6.60 0.78
N VAL A 55 -0.08 -5.98 -0.08
CA VAL A 55 -0.05 -6.16 -1.54
C VAL A 55 0.52 -4.92 -2.22
N THR A 56 1.56 -5.09 -3.04
CA THR A 56 2.14 -4.06 -3.91
C THR A 56 1.99 -4.49 -5.36
N VAL A 57 1.43 -3.61 -6.19
CA VAL A 57 1.27 -3.83 -7.63
C VAL A 57 2.02 -2.75 -8.39
N HIS A 58 2.89 -3.15 -9.32
CA HIS A 58 3.61 -2.25 -10.21
C HIS A 58 3.35 -2.61 -11.66
N TYR A 59 2.97 -1.60 -12.44
CA TYR A 59 2.85 -1.69 -13.88
C TYR A 59 4.08 -1.05 -14.51
N ASP A 60 4.63 -1.66 -15.56
CA ASP A 60 5.71 -1.09 -16.37
C ASP A 60 5.32 0.21 -17.11
N ARG A 61 4.05 0.59 -17.02
CA ARG A 61 3.51 1.85 -17.50
C ARG A 61 3.11 2.74 -16.33
N ALA A 62 3.59 3.98 -16.33
CA ALA A 62 3.35 4.94 -15.23
C ALA A 62 1.86 5.24 -14.95
N GLN A 63 1.01 5.24 -15.98
CA GLN A 63 -0.43 5.48 -15.84
C GLN A 63 -1.19 4.52 -16.77
N PRO A 64 -1.45 3.28 -16.35
CA PRO A 64 -2.15 2.30 -17.17
C PRO A 64 -3.66 2.63 -17.21
N SER A 65 -4.26 2.49 -18.39
CA SER A 65 -5.71 2.46 -18.57
C SER A 65 -6.18 1.05 -18.93
N LEU A 66 -7.48 0.79 -18.81
CA LEU A 66 -8.07 -0.48 -19.23
C LEU A 66 -7.88 -0.75 -20.74
N ALA A 67 -7.90 0.32 -21.55
CA ALA A 67 -7.62 0.23 -22.98
C ALA A 67 -6.14 -0.10 -23.28
N ASP A 68 -5.21 0.24 -22.37
CA ASP A 68 -3.81 -0.19 -22.52
C ASP A 68 -3.66 -1.68 -22.21
N LEU A 69 -4.40 -2.18 -21.22
CA LEU A 69 -4.43 -3.61 -20.90
C LEU A 69 -4.97 -4.43 -22.09
N PHE A 70 -6.13 -4.06 -22.64
CA PHE A 70 -6.72 -4.79 -23.78
C PHE A 70 -5.91 -4.66 -25.07
N ALA A 71 -5.15 -3.58 -25.23
CA ALA A 71 -4.27 -3.36 -26.38
C ALA A 71 -2.86 -3.94 -26.18
N ASP A 72 -2.63 -4.74 -25.14
CA ASP A 72 -1.33 -5.38 -24.87
C ASP A 72 -0.18 -4.35 -24.71
N ARG A 73 -0.49 -3.17 -24.16
CA ARG A 73 0.47 -2.07 -23.92
C ARG A 73 1.03 -2.06 -22.49
N ILE A 74 0.60 -2.99 -21.65
CA ILE A 74 1.16 -3.25 -20.31
C ILE A 74 1.86 -4.60 -20.43
N ARG A 75 3.20 -4.60 -20.55
CA ARG A 75 3.96 -5.83 -20.84
C ARG A 75 4.28 -6.61 -19.58
N THR A 76 4.44 -5.91 -18.47
CA THR A 76 4.83 -6.50 -17.19
C THR A 76 3.98 -5.94 -16.06
N VAL A 77 3.34 -6.84 -15.31
CA VAL A 77 2.70 -6.55 -14.03
C VAL A 77 3.46 -7.31 -12.95
N ARG A 78 4.09 -6.58 -12.03
CA ARG A 78 4.76 -7.17 -10.86
C ARG A 78 3.83 -7.07 -9.67
N VAL A 79 3.62 -8.19 -8.99
CA VAL A 79 2.83 -8.27 -7.76
C VAL A 79 3.71 -8.83 -6.65
N ARG A 80 3.81 -8.10 -5.55
CA ARG A 80 4.45 -8.57 -4.32
C ARG A 80 3.36 -8.68 -3.26
N VAL A 81 3.25 -9.85 -2.65
CA VAL A 81 2.37 -10.10 -1.51
C VAL A 81 3.25 -10.49 -0.33
N VAL A 82 3.10 -9.77 0.78
CA VAL A 82 3.80 -10.04 2.03
C VAL A 82 2.74 -10.25 3.10
N GLU A 83 2.77 -11.39 3.76
CA GLU A 83 1.97 -11.58 4.97
C GLU A 83 2.65 -10.86 6.14
N ARG A 84 1.87 -10.07 6.88
CA ARG A 84 2.32 -9.32 8.05
C ARG A 84 1.48 -9.76 9.24
N SER A 85 2.14 -10.11 10.34
CA SER A 85 1.48 -10.28 11.63
C SER A 85 0.89 -8.95 12.08
N ILE A 86 -0.30 -8.99 12.69
CA ILE A 86 -0.92 -7.82 13.32
C ILE A 86 -0.10 -7.49 14.58
N PRO A 87 0.45 -6.27 14.72
CA PRO A 87 1.21 -5.91 15.91
C PRO A 87 0.37 -6.00 17.19
N GLU A 88 1.01 -6.40 18.28
CA GLU A 88 0.35 -6.45 19.58
C GLU A 88 -0.20 -5.07 19.99
N GLY A 89 -1.42 -5.06 20.56
CA GLY A 89 -2.09 -3.85 21.01
C GLY A 89 -2.68 -2.98 19.90
N PHE A 90 -2.80 -3.49 18.67
CA PHE A 90 -3.57 -2.84 17.60
C PHE A 90 -5.05 -3.28 17.59
N VAL A 91 -5.31 -4.49 18.06
CA VAL A 91 -6.67 -5.04 18.18
C VAL A 91 -7.42 -4.33 19.30
N GLY A 92 -8.67 -3.93 19.04
CA GLY A 92 -9.52 -3.24 20.02
C GLY A 92 -9.12 -1.80 20.33
N ALA A 93 -8.11 -1.24 19.65
CA ALA A 93 -7.60 0.10 19.92
C ALA A 93 -8.41 1.20 19.22
N ASP A 94 -8.62 2.32 19.92
CA ASP A 94 -9.39 3.47 19.44
C ASP A 94 -8.48 4.46 18.67
N TYR A 95 -8.50 4.41 17.33
CA TYR A 95 -7.70 5.31 16.50
C TYR A 95 -8.07 6.79 16.61
N GLU A 96 -9.31 7.11 17.00
CA GLU A 96 -9.82 8.48 17.07
C GLU A 96 -9.52 9.09 18.45
N GLY A 97 -9.75 8.33 19.53
CA GLY A 97 -9.56 8.76 20.91
C GLY A 97 -8.14 8.58 21.45
N ASP A 98 -7.37 7.57 20.99
CA ASP A 98 -6.03 7.28 21.51
C ASP A 98 -4.93 7.84 20.59
N ARG A 99 -4.31 8.94 21.06
CA ARG A 99 -3.22 9.62 20.35
C ARG A 99 -1.95 8.78 20.23
N ASP A 100 -1.66 7.95 21.22
CA ASP A 100 -0.44 7.16 21.25
C ASP A 100 -0.58 5.91 20.39
N TYR A 101 -1.74 5.25 20.40
CA TYR A 101 -2.08 4.25 19.39
C TYR A 101 -1.99 4.82 17.97
N ARG A 102 -2.61 5.98 17.71
CA ARG A 102 -2.53 6.61 16.40
C ARG A 102 -1.10 6.84 15.93
N ARG A 103 -0.20 7.29 16.81
CA ARG A 103 1.23 7.45 16.49
C ARG A 103 1.90 6.12 16.17
N ARG A 104 1.68 5.09 16.99
CA ARG A 104 2.24 3.74 16.77
C ARG A 104 1.77 3.14 15.45
N PHE A 105 0.48 3.26 15.15
CA PHE A 105 -0.11 2.77 13.91
C PHE A 105 0.47 3.50 12.69
N GLN A 106 0.56 4.83 12.74
CA GLN A 106 1.16 5.63 11.67
C GLN A 106 2.63 5.27 11.45
N ALA A 107 3.39 5.08 12.53
CA ALA A 107 4.80 4.66 12.43
C ALA A 107 4.93 3.28 11.76
N TRP A 108 4.11 2.31 12.17
CA TRP A 108 4.08 0.98 11.57
C TRP A 108 3.72 1.03 10.08
N LEU A 109 2.66 1.76 9.72
CA LEU A 109 2.23 1.90 8.33
C LEU A 109 3.26 2.63 7.47
N ASN A 110 3.91 3.67 8.00
CA ASN A 110 5.00 4.37 7.31
C ASN A 110 6.20 3.45 7.07
N GLY A 111 6.52 2.56 8.01
CA GLY A 111 7.56 1.53 7.83
C GLY A 111 7.26 0.63 6.62
N ILE A 112 6.03 0.11 6.55
CA ILE A 112 5.57 -0.67 5.39
C ILE A 112 5.68 0.16 4.11
N TRP A 113 5.29 1.44 4.17
CA TRP A 113 5.35 2.33 3.02
C TRP A 113 6.77 2.59 2.51
N LEU A 114 7.74 2.74 3.41
CA LEU A 114 9.16 2.86 3.06
C LEU A 114 9.66 1.59 2.35
N GLU A 115 9.31 0.41 2.87
CA GLU A 115 9.68 -0.86 2.24
C GLU A 115 9.06 -1.02 0.84
N LYS A 116 7.81 -0.57 0.66
CA LYS A 116 7.15 -0.56 -0.65
C LYS A 116 7.84 0.39 -1.62
N ASP A 117 8.17 1.60 -1.17
CA ASP A 117 8.83 2.61 -2.01
C ASP A 117 10.19 2.11 -2.51
N ALA A 118 10.99 1.50 -1.62
CA ALA A 118 12.26 0.88 -1.98
C ALA A 118 12.08 -0.31 -2.96
N CYS A 119 11.02 -1.12 -2.77
CA CYS A 119 10.69 -2.21 -3.68
C CYS A 119 10.32 -1.69 -5.08
N LEU A 120 9.59 -0.57 -5.16
CA LEU A 120 9.23 0.07 -6.42
C LEU A 120 10.45 0.67 -7.13
N GLU A 121 11.38 1.27 -6.38
CA GLU A 121 12.66 1.76 -6.94
C GLU A 121 13.43 0.61 -7.60
N ALA A 122 13.63 -0.50 -6.88
CA ALA A 122 14.36 -1.66 -7.39
C ALA A 122 13.71 -2.25 -8.66
N TRP A 123 12.39 -2.17 -8.77
CA TRP A 123 11.65 -2.58 -9.96
C TRP A 123 11.76 -1.56 -11.10
N GLY A 124 11.78 -0.26 -10.81
CA GLY A 124 11.97 0.81 -11.79
C GLY A 124 13.32 0.73 -12.49
N ASP A 125 14.39 0.47 -11.73
CA ASP A 125 15.75 0.30 -12.27
C ASP A 125 15.87 -0.90 -13.23
N SER A 126 15.05 -1.93 -13.00
CA SER A 126 15.03 -3.16 -13.81
C SER A 126 14.40 -2.99 -15.20
N HIS A 127 13.80 -1.84 -15.52
CA HIS A 127 13.21 -1.54 -16.84
C HIS A 127 14.18 -0.81 -17.79
N ALA A 128 15.39 -0.47 -17.34
CA ALA A 128 16.41 0.22 -18.13
C ALA A 128 17.25 -0.70 -19.04
N LYS A 129 16.63 -1.67 -19.75
CA LYS A 129 17.17 -2.22 -21.02
C LYS A 129 16.22 -3.25 -21.64
N PRO A 130 15.64 -2.99 -22.82
CA PRO A 130 15.35 -4.07 -23.75
C PRO A 130 16.68 -4.62 -24.29
N PRO A 131 16.88 -5.94 -24.42
CA PRO A 131 17.94 -6.45 -25.29
C PRO A 131 17.67 -5.98 -26.72
N ALA A 132 18.76 -5.56 -27.39
CA ALA A 132 18.76 -5.17 -28.80
C ALA A 132 18.46 -6.36 -29.72
#